data_AF-F6PZ31-F1
#
_entry.id   AF-F6PZ31-F1
#
_cell.length_a   1.000
_cell.length_b   1.000
_cell.length_c   1.000
_cell.angle_alpha   90.00
_cell.angle_beta   90.00
_cell.angle_gamma   90.00
#
_symmetry.space_group_name_H-M   'P 1'
#
loop_
_entity.id
_entity.type
_entity.pdbx_description
1 polymer ?
#
loop_
_entity_poly.entity_id
_entity_poly.type
_entity_poly.pdbx_seq_one_letter_code
_entity_poly.pdbx_strand_id
1 'polypeptide(L)'
;MAPEIHDAYIELADLLVRLDPLAAVDIYCRFPSSGEEDSFDDAYISGEIVSILMKHEKYEDQRLVQHMVKWGRVMGIGVLEKYMGILDSKFKTEMLKNIYAGVHRKDIDDPDLAAFFKFKCWI
;
A
#
# COMPACT_ATOMS: atom_id res chain seq x y z
N MET A 1 -8.19 -19.95 -8.47
CA MET A 1 -8.99 -18.71 -8.57
C MET A 1 -9.84 -18.78 -9.82
N ALA A 2 -11.11 -18.37 -9.75
CA ALA A 2 -11.94 -18.17 -10.93
C ALA A 2 -11.71 -16.73 -11.41
N PRO A 3 -11.15 -16.50 -12.62
CA PRO A 3 -10.81 -15.17 -13.13
C PRO A 3 -12.00 -14.19 -13.12
N GLU A 4 -13.20 -14.70 -13.36
CA GLU A 4 -14.44 -13.94 -13.50
C GLU A 4 -14.86 -13.17 -12.24
N ILE A 5 -14.39 -13.58 -11.06
CA ILE A 5 -14.73 -12.92 -9.80
C ILE A 5 -13.94 -11.61 -9.65
N HIS A 6 -12.69 -11.56 -10.12
CA HIS A 6 -11.84 -10.39 -9.92
C HIS A 6 -12.30 -9.20 -10.76
N ASP A 7 -12.68 -9.47 -12.01
CA ASP A 7 -13.19 -8.47 -12.93
C ASP A 7 -14.45 -7.79 -12.36
N ALA A 8 -15.36 -8.56 -11.76
CA ALA A 8 -16.57 -8.01 -11.13
C ALA A 8 -16.28 -7.08 -9.93
N TYR A 9 -15.26 -7.38 -9.12
CA TYR A 9 -14.85 -6.49 -8.02
C TYR A 9 -14.15 -5.24 -8.52
N ILE A 10 -13.31 -5.36 -9.57
CA ILE A 10 -12.64 -4.23 -10.19
C ILE A 10 -13.66 -3.28 -10.81
N GLU A 11 -14.62 -3.80 -11.57
CA GLU A 11 -15.70 -3.00 -12.18
C GLU A 11 -16.58 -2.32 -11.12
N LEU A 12 -16.98 -3.03 -10.07
CA LEU A 12 -17.79 -2.45 -8.98
C LEU A 12 -17.04 -1.33 -8.26
N ALA A 13 -15.76 -1.53 -7.99
CA ALA A 13 -14.96 -0.54 -7.30
C ALA A 13 -14.68 0.68 -8.18
N ASP A 14 -14.43 0.51 -9.49
CA ASP A 14 -14.28 1.64 -10.43
C ASP A 14 -15.56 2.49 -10.51
N LEU A 15 -16.74 1.86 -10.48
CA LEU A 15 -18.02 2.56 -10.37
C LEU A 15 -18.12 3.40 -9.09
N LEU A 16 -17.64 2.87 -7.96
CA LEU A 16 -17.67 3.54 -6.67
C LEU A 16 -16.61 4.64 -6.53
N VAL A 17 -15.44 4.52 -7.18
CA VAL A 17 -14.36 5.53 -7.14
C VAL A 17 -14.86 6.93 -7.53
N ARG A 18 -15.91 7.02 -8.35
CA ARG A 18 -16.50 8.31 -8.76
C ARG A 18 -17.59 8.83 -7.82
N LEU A 19 -18.25 7.95 -7.07
CA LEU A 19 -19.43 8.28 -6.25
C LEU A 19 -19.08 8.35 -4.77
N ASP A 20 -18.37 7.34 -4.26
CA ASP A 20 -17.87 7.23 -2.89
C ASP A 20 -16.52 6.49 -2.90
N PRO A 21 -15.41 7.23 -3.04
CA PRO A 21 -14.08 6.64 -3.12
C PRO A 21 -13.71 5.81 -1.90
N LEU A 22 -14.19 6.17 -0.70
CA LEU A 22 -13.86 5.42 0.51
C LEU A 22 -14.65 4.11 0.59
N ALA A 23 -15.90 4.10 0.13
CA ALA A 23 -16.65 2.85 -0.03
C ALA A 23 -15.98 1.90 -1.04
N ALA A 24 -15.32 2.42 -2.08
CA ALA A 24 -14.54 1.60 -3.01
C ALA A 24 -13.40 0.86 -2.31
N VAL A 25 -12.70 1.52 -1.36
CA VAL A 25 -11.66 0.86 -0.53
C VAL A 25 -12.24 -0.31 0.27
N ASP A 26 -13.42 -0.15 0.87
CA ASP A 26 -14.07 -1.23 1.62
C ASP A 26 -14.43 -2.43 0.73
N ILE A 27 -14.78 -2.19 -0.53
CA ILE A 27 -15.02 -3.27 -1.51
C ILE A 27 -13.72 -3.95 -1.91
N TYR A 28 -12.67 -3.19 -2.23
CA TYR A 28 -11.36 -3.76 -2.56
C TYR A 28 -10.80 -4.60 -1.40
N CYS A 29 -10.98 -4.18 -0.15
CA CYS A 29 -10.53 -4.95 1.02
C CYS A 29 -11.30 -6.27 1.25
N ARG A 30 -12.47 -6.47 0.61
CA ARG A 30 -13.21 -7.75 0.67
C ARG A 30 -12.70 -8.78 -0.32
N PHE A 31 -11.79 -8.38 -1.20
CA PHE A 31 -11.20 -9.27 -2.18
C PHE A 31 -10.41 -10.40 -1.48
N PRO A 32 -10.64 -11.66 -1.84
CA PRO A 32 -9.90 -12.77 -1.26
C PRO A 32 -8.43 -12.71 -1.73
N SER A 33 -7.51 -12.41 -0.82
CA SER A 33 -6.08 -12.41 -1.12
C SER A 33 -5.62 -13.81 -1.51
N SER A 34 -4.77 -13.91 -2.52
CA SER A 34 -4.35 -15.18 -3.10
C SER A 34 -3.26 -15.89 -2.27
N GLY A 35 -3.62 -16.41 -1.10
CA GLY A 35 -2.75 -17.33 -0.33
C GLY A 35 -1.51 -16.69 0.32
N GLU A 36 -0.42 -17.45 0.43
CA GLU A 36 0.80 -17.07 1.18
C GLU A 36 1.71 -16.08 0.44
N GLU A 37 1.58 -15.95 -0.88
CA GLU A 37 2.35 -15.00 -1.69
C GLU A 37 1.43 -14.05 -2.45
N ASP A 38 1.69 -12.75 -2.33
CA ASP A 38 0.90 -11.72 -3.00
C ASP A 38 1.05 -11.82 -4.53
N SER A 39 -0.06 -11.99 -5.24
CA SER A 39 -0.08 -11.99 -6.71
C SER A 39 -0.02 -10.58 -7.33
N PHE A 40 0.14 -10.51 -8.65
CA PHE A 40 0.07 -9.23 -9.38
C PHE A 40 -1.31 -8.56 -9.28
N ASP A 41 -2.40 -9.35 -9.31
CA ASP A 41 -3.77 -8.83 -9.15
C ASP A 41 -3.95 -8.20 -7.75
N ASP A 42 -3.43 -8.89 -6.74
CA ASP A 42 -3.37 -8.45 -5.35
C ASP A 42 -2.59 -7.13 -5.18
N ALA A 43 -1.51 -6.97 -5.94
CA ALA A 43 -0.69 -5.75 -5.96
C ALA A 43 -1.41 -4.60 -6.67
N TYR A 44 -2.11 -4.88 -7.76
CA TYR A 44 -2.92 -3.90 -8.49
C TYR A 44 -4.02 -3.31 -7.58
N ILE A 45 -4.79 -4.18 -6.91
CA ILE A 45 -5.82 -3.77 -5.96
C ILE A 45 -5.22 -2.94 -4.82
N SER A 46 -4.07 -3.36 -4.29
CA SER A 46 -3.37 -2.61 -3.24
C SER A 46 -2.92 -1.23 -3.74
N GLY A 47 -2.47 -1.11 -4.99
CA GLY A 47 -2.14 0.17 -5.62
C GLY A 47 -3.34 1.11 -5.72
N GLU A 48 -4.51 0.61 -6.10
CA GLU A 48 -5.75 1.39 -6.15
C GLU A 48 -6.18 1.88 -4.76
N ILE A 49 -6.15 1.00 -3.75
CA ILE A 49 -6.43 1.37 -2.35
C ILE A 49 -5.48 2.49 -1.90
N VAL A 50 -4.17 2.33 -2.12
CA VAL A 50 -3.16 3.33 -1.75
C VAL A 50 -3.44 4.66 -2.47
N SER A 51 -3.73 4.63 -3.76
CA SER A 51 -4.05 5.82 -4.57
C SER A 51 -5.24 6.58 -3.98
N ILE A 52 -6.32 5.88 -3.65
CA ILE A 52 -7.54 6.48 -3.08
C ILE A 52 -7.26 7.07 -1.69
N LEU A 53 -6.63 6.31 -0.79
CA LEU A 53 -6.35 6.75 0.58
C LEU A 53 -5.41 7.96 0.59
N MET A 54 -4.37 7.94 -0.25
CA MET A 54 -3.42 9.05 -0.38
C MET A 54 -4.09 10.30 -0.96
N LYS A 55 -4.96 10.16 -1.96
CA LYS A 55 -5.70 11.28 -2.57
C LYS A 55 -6.65 11.98 -1.58
N HIS A 56 -7.20 11.23 -0.63
CA HIS A 56 -8.11 11.76 0.41
C HIS A 56 -7.39 12.04 1.73
N GLU A 57 -6.05 12.10 1.71
CA GLU A 57 -5.18 12.36 2.87
C GLU A 57 -5.48 11.46 4.10
N LYS A 58 -5.91 10.21 3.87
CA LYS A 58 -6.21 9.21 4.91
C LYS A 58 -4.94 8.56 5.45
N TYR A 59 -3.99 9.37 5.91
CA TYR A 59 -2.67 8.91 6.36
C TYR A 59 -2.69 8.16 7.69
N GLU A 60 -3.80 8.15 8.42
CA GLU A 60 -3.93 7.42 9.69
C GLU A 60 -4.68 6.10 9.53
N ASP A 61 -5.14 5.80 8.31
CA ASP A 61 -5.75 4.53 8.01
C ASP A 61 -4.69 3.43 8.05
N GLN A 62 -4.88 2.45 8.95
CA GLN A 62 -3.95 1.34 9.14
C GLN A 62 -3.78 0.50 7.87
N ARG A 63 -4.80 0.47 7.00
CA ARG A 63 -4.78 -0.25 5.74
C ARG A 63 -3.76 0.34 4.77
N LEU A 64 -3.44 1.64 4.88
CA LEU A 64 -2.48 2.31 4.00
C LEU A 64 -1.10 1.64 4.07
N VAL A 65 -0.60 1.39 5.28
CA VAL A 65 0.71 0.74 5.47
C VAL A 65 0.70 -0.68 4.91
N GLN A 66 -0.35 -1.44 5.21
CA GLN A 66 -0.49 -2.83 4.76
C GLN A 66 -0.47 -2.93 3.23
N HIS A 67 -1.26 -2.08 2.56
CA HIS A 67 -1.36 -2.09 1.10
C HIS A 67 -0.13 -1.47 0.41
N MET A 68 0.53 -0.47 1.00
CA MET A 68 1.81 0.03 0.48
C MET A 68 2.89 -1.05 0.55
N VAL A 69 2.99 -1.78 1.66
CA VAL A 69 3.93 -2.89 1.80
C VAL A 69 3.64 -3.99 0.78
N LYS A 70 2.39 -4.44 0.68
CA LYS A 70 1.95 -5.46 -0.28
C LYS A 70 2.27 -5.07 -1.71
N TRP A 71 1.92 -3.84 -2.09
CA TRP A 71 2.19 -3.33 -3.44
C TRP A 71 3.69 -3.22 -3.74
N GLY A 72 4.47 -2.66 -2.81
CA GLY A 72 5.92 -2.52 -2.97
C GLY A 72 6.68 -3.85 -2.96
N ARG A 73 6.15 -4.90 -2.31
CA ARG A 73 6.74 -6.25 -2.33
C ARG A 73 6.65 -6.89 -3.70
N VAL A 74 5.49 -6.78 -4.35
CA VAL A 74 5.25 -7.42 -5.65
C VAL A 74 5.84 -6.59 -6.79
N MET A 75 5.66 -5.27 -6.76
CA MET A 75 6.03 -4.38 -7.86
C MET A 75 7.40 -3.70 -7.67
N GLY A 76 8.01 -3.88 -6.50
CA GLY A 76 9.26 -3.22 -6.13
C GLY A 76 9.04 -1.84 -5.50
N ILE A 77 9.98 -1.42 -4.65
CA ILE A 77 9.84 -0.19 -3.85
C ILE A 77 9.74 1.10 -4.68
N GLY A 78 10.26 1.08 -5.92
CA GLY A 78 10.21 2.24 -6.83
C GLY A 78 8.80 2.76 -7.10
N VAL A 79 7.78 1.87 -7.10
CA VAL A 79 6.38 2.30 -7.29
C VAL A 79 5.84 3.16 -6.15
N LEU A 80 6.47 3.11 -4.97
CA LEU A 80 6.07 3.85 -3.79
C LEU A 80 6.74 5.22 -3.68
N GLU A 81 7.75 5.54 -4.50
CA GLU A 81 8.59 6.74 -4.35
C GLU A 81 7.75 8.04 -4.23
N LYS A 82 6.77 8.21 -5.11
CA LYS A 82 5.87 9.36 -5.09
C LYS A 82 5.12 9.48 -3.76
N TYR A 83 4.54 8.37 -3.29
CA TYR A 83 3.72 8.36 -2.07
C TYR A 83 4.57 8.50 -0.81
N MET A 84 5.74 7.86 -0.78
CA MET A 84 6.70 8.01 0.31
C MET A 84 7.19 9.46 0.40
N GLY A 85 7.44 10.14 -0.72
CA GLY A 85 7.78 11.57 -0.71
C GLY A 85 6.67 12.45 -0.13
N ILE A 86 5.41 12.15 -0.41
CA ILE A 86 4.26 12.86 0.18
C ILE A 86 4.23 12.63 1.70
N LEU A 87 4.33 11.38 2.14
CA LEU A 87 4.32 11.02 3.57
C LEU A 87 5.49 11.66 4.33
N ASP A 88 6.66 11.74 3.70
CA ASP A 88 7.87 12.37 4.26
C ASP A 88 7.66 13.87 4.45
N SER A 89 7.07 14.55 3.45
CA SER A 89 6.68 15.97 3.56
C SER A 89 5.64 16.26 4.65
N LYS A 90 4.91 15.24 5.10
CA LYS A 90 3.91 15.31 6.18
C LYS A 90 4.44 14.77 7.51
N PHE A 91 5.75 14.53 7.63
CA PHE A 91 6.42 14.03 8.83
C PHE A 91 5.89 12.67 9.33
N LYS A 92 5.41 11.81 8.43
CA LYS A 92 4.93 10.45 8.77
C LYS A 92 6.10 9.46 8.85
N THR A 93 7.14 9.81 9.58
CA THR A 93 8.42 9.09 9.65
C THR A 93 8.28 7.65 10.14
N GLU A 94 7.52 7.41 11.20
CA GLU A 94 7.28 6.06 11.73
C GLU A 94 6.54 5.18 10.72
N MET A 95 5.60 5.76 9.97
CA MET A 95 4.90 5.06 8.89
C MET A 95 5.86 4.67 7.77
N LEU A 96 6.76 5.58 7.38
CA LEU A 96 7.74 5.35 6.32
C LEU A 96 8.73 4.24 6.66
N LYS A 97 9.20 4.17 7.91
CA LYS A 97 10.04 3.07 8.39
C LYS A 97 9.32 1.73 8.31
N ASN A 98 8.07 1.67 8.78
CA ASN A 98 7.25 0.47 8.72
C ASN A 98 7.00 0.00 7.28
N ILE A 99 6.75 0.92 6.35
CA ILE A 99 6.60 0.60 4.92
C ILE A 99 7.90 0.04 4.35
N TYR A 100 9.03 0.72 4.58
CA TYR A 100 10.32 0.31 4.04
C TYR A 100 10.75 -1.06 4.60
N ALA A 101 10.72 -1.23 5.92
CA ALA A 101 11.03 -2.50 6.57
C ALA A 101 10.10 -3.63 6.09
N GLY A 102 8.80 -3.33 5.99
CA GLY A 102 7.79 -4.24 5.49
C GLY A 102 8.07 -4.72 4.07
N VAL A 103 8.42 -3.81 3.14
CA VAL A 103 8.77 -4.18 1.75
C VAL A 103 9.99 -5.09 1.71
N HIS A 104 10.99 -4.83 2.54
CA HIS A 104 12.22 -5.63 2.63
C HIS A 104 12.09 -6.91 3.46
N ARG A 105 10.91 -7.21 4.03
CA ARG A 105 10.67 -8.36 4.92
C ARG A 105 11.62 -8.38 6.12
N LYS A 106 11.92 -7.20 6.66
CA LYS A 106 12.82 -6.99 7.79
C LYS A 106 12.09 -6.35 8.96
N ASP A 107 12.67 -6.50 10.14
CA ASP A 107 12.23 -5.76 11.32
C ASP A 107 12.62 -4.28 11.20
N ILE A 108 11.88 -3.39 11.86
CA ILE A 108 12.19 -1.95 11.86
C ILE A 108 13.54 -1.66 12.53
N ASP A 109 13.95 -2.47 13.49
CA ASP A 109 15.21 -2.34 14.21
C ASP A 109 16.36 -3.12 13.54
N ASP A 110 16.15 -3.65 12.33
CA ASP A 110 17.18 -4.37 11.58
C ASP A 110 18.38 -3.44 11.28
N PRO A 111 19.62 -3.85 11.63
CA PRO A 111 20.80 -2.99 11.54
C PRO A 111 21.13 -2.57 10.10
N ASP A 112 20.74 -3.36 9.10
CA ASP A 112 20.96 -3.00 7.71
C ASP A 112 20.03 -1.86 7.27
N LEU A 113 18.83 -1.75 7.87
CA LEU A 113 17.90 -0.65 7.61
C LEU A 113 18.31 0.64 8.32
N ALA A 114 19.00 0.55 9.46
CA ALA A 114 19.39 1.70 10.26
C ALA A 114 20.26 2.70 9.46
N ALA A 115 21.14 2.21 8.58
CA ALA A 115 21.95 3.07 7.72
C ALA A 115 21.09 3.88 6.73
N PHE A 116 20.07 3.23 6.14
CA PHE A 116 19.12 3.89 5.25
C PHE A 116 18.24 4.90 6.01
N PHE A 117 17.73 4.54 7.19
CA PHE A 117 16.93 5.44 8.01
C PHE A 117 17.71 6.70 8.43
N LYS A 118 19.00 6.57 8.76
CA LYS A 118 19.88 7.72 9.00
C LYS A 118 20.05 8.59 7.76
N PHE A 119 20.30 7.99 6.60
CA PHE A 119 20.42 8.72 5.33
C PHE A 119 19.14 9.51 4.99
N LYS A 120 17.97 8.95 5.31
CA LYS A 120 16.67 9.60 5.14
C LYS A 120 16.26 10.54 6.27
N CYS A 121 17.10 10.73 7.29
CA CYS A 121 16.80 11.52 8.50
C CYS A 121 15.53 11.05 9.23
N TRP A 122 15.26 9.75 9.22
CA TRP A 122 14.13 9.14 9.92
C TRP A 122 14.45 8.74 11.37
N ILE A 123 15.73 8.77 11.75
CA ILE A 123 16.24 8.56 13.12
C ILE A 123 17.41 9.50 13.39
#